data_AF-A0A9K3LHT9-F1
#
_entry.id   AF-A0A9K3LHT9-F1
#
_cell.length_a   1.000
_cell.length_b   1.000
_cell.length_c   1.000
_cell.angle_alpha   90.00
_cell.angle_beta   90.00
_cell.angle_gamma   90.00
#
_symmetry.space_group_name_H-M   'P 1'
#
loop_
_entity.id
_entity.type
_entity.pdbx_description
1 polymer ?
#
loop_
_entity_poly.entity_id
_entity_poly.type
_entity_poly.pdbx_seq_one_letter_code
_entity_poly.pdbx_strand_id
1 'polypeptide(L)'
;MEKEGVKSAFVRRHYESLGYRVHSGLQFGCDFVLYADSPEAVHSDFCVYIIGNDGFIDWREIQTLTRSMPDFHKTLIVVQVKGEYIKELAMGTEHAPFRNRPVPKAVGSQVKPHKKAKLEEKQSK
;
A
#
# COMPACT_ATOMS: atom_id res chain seq x y z
N MET A 1 -11.38 1.61 23.24
CA MET A 1 -10.00 1.47 22.70
C MET A 1 -9.65 0.04 22.29
N GLU A 2 -10.23 -1.01 22.88
CA GLU A 2 -9.85 -2.42 22.57
C GLU A 2 -10.29 -2.94 21.18
N LYS A 3 -11.35 -2.38 20.60
CA LYS A 3 -11.96 -2.89 19.35
C LYS A 3 -11.21 -2.51 18.07
N GLU A 4 -10.27 -1.56 18.14
CA GLU A 4 -9.53 -1.08 16.97
C GLU A 4 -8.48 -2.09 16.51
N GLY A 5 -7.77 -2.71 17.47
CA GLY A 5 -6.75 -3.73 17.18
C GLY A 5 -7.32 -5.00 16.53
N VAL A 6 -8.58 -5.35 16.82
CA VAL A 6 -9.23 -6.55 16.26
C VAL A 6 -9.47 -6.40 14.76
N LYS A 7 -9.91 -5.22 14.30
CA LYS A 7 -10.13 -4.94 12.87
C LYS A 7 -8.83 -4.97 12.09
N SER A 8 -7.80 -4.30 12.60
CA SER A 8 -6.49 -4.27 11.95
C SER A 8 -5.87 -5.67 11.86
N ALA A 9 -6.04 -6.51 12.90
CA ALA A 9 -5.60 -7.91 12.86
C ALA A 9 -6.36 -8.75 11.83
N PHE A 10 -7.68 -8.53 11.68
CA PHE A 10 -8.50 -9.23 10.68
C PHE A 10 -8.09 -8.86 9.25
N VAL A 11 -7.94 -7.56 8.96
CA VAL A 11 -7.48 -7.06 7.66
C VAL A 11 -6.08 -7.55 7.32
N ARG A 12 -5.18 -7.55 8.30
CA ARG A 12 -3.84 -8.13 8.15
C ARG A 12 -3.89 -9.59 7.72
N ARG A 13 -4.62 -10.44 8.44
CA ARG A 13 -4.72 -11.87 8.12
C ARG A 13 -5.32 -12.13 6.75
N HIS A 14 -6.28 -11.29 6.32
CA HIS A 14 -6.88 -11.38 5.00
C HIS A 14 -5.87 -11.10 3.89
N TYR A 15 -5.07 -10.02 3.99
CA TYR A 15 -4.05 -9.74 2.97
C TYR A 15 -2.87 -10.71 3.03
N GLU A 16 -2.51 -11.21 4.22
CA GLU A 16 -1.50 -12.26 4.37
C GLU A 16 -1.96 -13.59 3.73
N SER A 17 -3.25 -13.95 3.81
CA SER A 17 -3.77 -15.16 3.16
C SER A 17 -3.83 -15.05 1.63
N LEU A 18 -3.90 -13.82 1.10
CA LEU A 18 -3.75 -13.53 -0.32
C LEU A 18 -2.29 -13.55 -0.80
N GLY A 19 -1.33 -13.77 0.10
CA GLY A 19 0.10 -13.86 -0.21
C GLY A 19 0.88 -12.56 -0.08
N TYR A 20 0.26 -11.47 0.40
CA TYR A 20 0.96 -10.21 0.62
C TYR A 20 1.72 -10.21 1.94
N ARG A 21 2.87 -9.54 1.97
CA ARG A 21 3.53 -9.19 3.24
C ARG A 21 3.00 -7.85 3.73
N VAL A 22 2.35 -7.85 4.90
CA VAL A 22 1.68 -6.68 5.48
C VAL A 22 2.59 -5.98 6.49
N HIS A 23 2.93 -4.72 6.25
CA HIS A 23 3.70 -3.89 7.17
C HIS A 23 2.91 -2.64 7.60
N SER A 24 3.42 -1.94 8.63
CA SER A 24 2.83 -0.67 9.08
C SER A 24 2.87 0.38 7.97
N GLY A 25 1.73 1.02 7.71
CA GLY A 25 1.59 2.10 6.74
C GLY A 25 1.78 3.50 7.34
N LEU A 26 2.18 3.61 8.61
CA LEU A 26 2.21 4.87 9.36
C LEU A 26 2.99 5.99 8.65
N GLN A 27 4.08 5.64 7.96
CA GLN A 27 4.92 6.60 7.20
C GLN A 27 4.18 7.23 6.01
N PHE A 28 3.10 6.61 5.54
CA PHE A 28 2.29 7.04 4.41
C PHE A 28 0.89 7.51 4.84
N GLY A 29 0.65 7.64 6.15
CA GLY A 29 -0.66 8.03 6.70
C GLY A 29 -1.74 6.95 6.60
N CYS A 30 -1.36 5.69 6.35
CA CYS A 30 -2.28 4.56 6.20
C CYS A 30 -2.07 3.51 7.30
N ASP A 31 -3.00 2.58 7.48
CA ASP A 31 -2.85 1.48 8.45
C ASP A 31 -1.77 0.50 8.00
N PHE A 32 -1.82 0.09 6.73
CA PHE A 32 -0.92 -0.91 6.19
C PHE A 32 -0.33 -0.54 4.84
N VAL A 33 0.79 -1.18 4.53
CA VAL A 33 1.33 -1.30 3.19
C VAL A 33 1.51 -2.76 2.83
N LEU A 34 1.23 -3.08 1.56
CA LEU A 34 1.31 -4.44 1.04
C LEU A 34 2.50 -4.58 0.10
N TYR A 35 3.31 -5.61 0.33
CA TYR A 35 4.40 -6.00 -0.55
C TYR A 35 4.07 -7.32 -1.23
N ALA A 36 4.37 -7.39 -2.53
CA ALA A 36 4.26 -8.63 -3.31
C ALA A 36 5.30 -9.68 -2.89
N ASP A 37 6.45 -9.21 -2.39
CA ASP A 37 7.59 -10.05 -2.00
C ASP A 37 8.37 -9.37 -0.85
N SER A 38 9.58 -9.84 -0.54
CA SER A 38 10.44 -9.32 0.52
C SER A 38 10.60 -7.79 0.42
N PRO A 39 10.36 -7.04 1.52
CA PRO A 39 10.58 -5.59 1.56
C PRO A 39 12.01 -5.17 1.25
N GLU A 40 12.99 -6.07 1.31
CA GLU A 40 14.37 -5.79 0.91
C GLU A 40 14.55 -5.75 -0.61
N ALA A 41 13.71 -6.49 -1.33
CA ALA A 41 13.79 -6.67 -2.78
C ALA A 41 12.84 -5.75 -3.54
N VAL A 42 11.63 -5.53 -3.02
CA VAL A 42 10.57 -4.78 -3.74
C VAL A 42 10.02 -3.62 -2.93
N HIS A 43 9.48 -2.62 -3.62
CA HIS A 43 8.66 -1.57 -3.01
C HIS A 43 7.23 -2.09 -2.76
N SER A 44 6.53 -1.47 -1.81
CA SER A 44 5.10 -1.70 -1.64
C SER A 44 4.32 -0.95 -2.71
N ASP A 45 3.44 -1.64 -3.41
CA ASP A 45 2.58 -1.04 -4.45
C ASP A 45 1.27 -0.50 -3.86
N PHE A 46 0.83 -1.04 -2.71
CA PHE A 46 -0.46 -0.70 -2.11
C PHE A 46 -0.34 -0.12 -0.71
N CYS A 47 -1.17 0.89 -0.43
CA CYS A 47 -1.47 1.43 0.90
C CYS A 47 -2.91 1.08 1.25
N VAL A 48 -3.15 0.53 2.44
CA VAL A 48 -4.49 0.19 2.93
C VAL A 48 -4.88 1.13 4.05
N TYR A 49 -6.02 1.80 3.88
CA TYR A 49 -6.66 2.62 4.91
C TYR A 49 -7.97 1.95 5.35
N ILE A 50 -8.10 1.71 6.65
CA ILE A 50 -9.23 1.02 7.27
C ILE A 50 -10.20 2.06 7.82
N ILE A 51 -11.45 2.01 7.37
CA ILE A 51 -12.51 2.88 7.88
C ILE A 51 -12.81 2.55 9.34
N GLY A 52 -12.97 3.62 10.14
CA GLY A 52 -13.34 3.60 11.54
C GLY A 52 -14.64 2.85 11.86
N ASN A 53 -14.95 2.71 13.15
CA ASN A 53 -16.13 1.98 13.63
C ASN A 53 -17.47 2.64 13.29
N ASP A 54 -17.45 3.95 13.16
CA ASP A 54 -18.60 4.76 12.75
C ASP A 54 -18.92 4.59 11.26
N GLY A 55 -18.02 3.99 10.48
CA GLY A 55 -18.19 3.77 9.05
C GLY A 55 -18.07 5.05 8.24
N PHE A 56 -17.69 6.16 8.87
CA PHE A 56 -17.45 7.43 8.22
C PHE A 56 -15.98 7.58 7.92
N ILE A 57 -15.71 8.35 6.88
CA ILE A 57 -14.37 8.71 6.48
C ILE A 57 -14.33 10.22 6.33
N ASP A 58 -13.36 10.86 6.98
CA ASP A 58 -13.21 12.30 6.82
C ASP A 58 -12.78 12.57 5.37
N TRP A 59 -13.54 13.44 4.70
CA TRP A 59 -13.23 13.89 3.36
C TRP A 59 -11.81 14.46 3.27
N ARG A 60 -11.35 15.19 4.28
CA ARG A 60 -10.00 15.78 4.33
C ARG A 60 -8.92 14.72 4.40
N GLU A 61 -9.15 13.66 5.17
CA GLU A 61 -8.22 12.53 5.25
C GLU A 61 -8.13 11.84 3.89
N ILE A 62 -9.27 11.51 3.27
CA ILE A 62 -9.28 10.89 1.93
C ILE A 62 -8.64 11.76 0.87
N GLN A 63 -8.94 13.05 0.86
CA GLN A 63 -8.36 13.98 -0.10
C GLN A 63 -6.84 14.06 0.07
N THR A 64 -6.36 14.07 1.32
CA THR A 64 -4.92 14.09 1.63
C THR A 64 -4.25 12.80 1.19
N LEU A 65 -4.81 11.64 1.53
CA LEU A 65 -4.27 10.34 1.14
C LEU A 65 -4.23 10.17 -0.37
N THR A 66 -5.33 10.50 -1.05
CA THR A 66 -5.44 10.42 -2.52
C THR A 66 -4.41 11.30 -3.22
N ARG A 67 -4.11 12.49 -2.66
CA ARG A 67 -3.12 13.41 -3.22
C ARG A 67 -1.68 12.95 -3.02
N SER A 68 -1.37 12.30 -1.90
CA SER A 68 -0.01 11.87 -1.57
C SER A 68 0.39 10.54 -2.22
N MET A 69 -0.58 9.68 -2.53
CA MET A 69 -0.34 8.36 -3.11
C MET A 69 0.50 8.37 -4.41
N PRO A 70 0.27 9.28 -5.38
CA PRO A 70 1.11 9.41 -6.56
C PRO A 70 2.56 9.74 -6.24
N ASP A 71 2.81 10.62 -5.27
CA ASP A 71 4.16 11.01 -4.84
C ASP A 71 4.91 9.84 -4.20
N PHE A 72 4.18 8.93 -3.55
CA PHE A 72 4.73 7.70 -2.97
C PHE A 72 4.81 6.54 -3.97
N HIS A 73 4.28 6.71 -5.18
CA HIS A 73 4.07 5.67 -6.17
C HIS A 73 3.28 4.47 -5.63
N LYS A 74 2.21 4.74 -4.88
CA LYS A 74 1.35 3.72 -4.27
C LYS A 74 -0.08 3.87 -4.73
N THR A 75 -0.83 2.78 -4.72
CA THR A 75 -2.27 2.76 -4.91
C THR A 75 -2.96 2.71 -3.54
N LEU A 76 -3.88 3.64 -3.27
CA LEU A 76 -4.68 3.63 -2.05
C LEU A 76 -5.82 2.62 -2.17
N ILE A 77 -5.97 1.75 -1.18
CA ILE A 77 -7.10 0.85 -1.01
C ILE A 77 -7.85 1.29 0.24
N VAL A 78 -9.11 1.68 0.08
CA VAL A 78 -9.98 2.03 1.21
C VAL A 78 -10.80 0.80 1.59
N VAL A 79 -10.70 0.36 2.83
CA VAL A 79 -11.29 -0.88 3.32
C VAL A 79 -12.32 -0.61 4.41
N GLN A 80 -13.49 -1.22 4.30
CA GLN A 80 -14.48 -1.27 5.36
C GLN A 80 -14.67 -2.71 5.85
N VAL A 81 -14.51 -2.90 7.16
CA VAL A 81 -14.79 -4.17 7.82
C VAL A 81 -16.25 -4.20 8.26
N LYS A 82 -17.03 -5.16 7.76
CA LYS A 82 -18.43 -5.39 8.17
C LYS A 82 -18.61 -6.82 8.64
N GLY A 83 -18.84 -7.01 9.93
CA GLY A 83 -18.99 -8.35 10.52
C GLY A 83 -17.75 -9.21 10.23
N GLU A 84 -17.94 -10.27 9.44
CA GLU A 84 -16.90 -11.25 9.10
C GLU A 84 -16.31 -11.08 7.69
N TYR A 85 -16.59 -9.98 6.98
CA TYR A 85 -16.03 -9.75 5.65
C TYR A 85 -15.41 -8.36 5.49
N ILE A 86 -14.43 -8.31 4.59
CA ILE A 86 -13.71 -7.10 4.18
C ILE A 86 -14.30 -6.62 2.86
N LYS A 87 -14.71 -5.36 2.82
CA LYS A 87 -15.17 -4.70 1.60
C LYS A 87 -14.16 -3.64 1.19
N GLU A 88 -13.55 -3.83 0.04
CA GLU A 88 -12.76 -2.80 -0.64
C GLU A 88 -13.73 -1.81 -1.28
N LEU A 89 -13.69 -0.55 -0.84
CA LEU A 89 -14.64 0.48 -1.25
C LEU A 89 -14.13 1.31 -2.41
N ALA A 90 -12.82 1.54 -2.49
CA ALA A 90 -12.19 2.31 -3.55
C ALA A 90 -10.73 1.89 -3.73
N MET A 91 -10.30 1.89 -4.98
CA MET A 91 -8.88 1.83 -5.36
C MET A 91 -8.53 3.14 -6.07
N GLY A 92 -7.75 3.98 -5.40
CA GLY A 92 -7.19 5.19 -6.01
C GLY A 92 -6.01 4.79 -6.88
N THR A 93 -6.28 4.39 -8.13
CA THR A 93 -5.20 4.11 -9.09
C THR A 93 -4.59 5.42 -9.59
N GLU A 94 -3.29 5.38 -9.87
CA GLU A 94 -2.56 6.49 -10.48
C GLU A 94 -3.25 7.05 -11.75
N HIS A 95 -3.41 8.38 -11.74
CA HIS A 95 -3.53 9.36 -12.84
C HIS A 95 -4.58 9.17 -13.95
N ALA A 96 -5.49 10.16 -14.05
CA ALA A 96 -6.38 10.35 -15.19
C ALA A 96 -5.58 10.42 -16.52
N PRO A 97 -5.92 9.57 -17.51
CA PRO A 97 -5.09 9.35 -18.70
C PRO A 97 -5.48 10.28 -19.84
N PHE A 98 -5.01 11.53 -19.86
CA PHE A 98 -4.81 12.19 -21.15
C PHE A 98 -3.51 11.73 -21.84
N ARG A 99 -2.77 10.79 -21.23
CA ARG A 99 -1.49 10.31 -21.73
C ARG A 99 -1.45 8.77 -21.69
N ASN A 100 -1.89 8.18 -22.80
CA ASN A 100 -1.87 6.74 -23.07
C ASN A 100 -0.48 6.12 -22.88
N ARG A 101 -0.39 5.08 -22.04
CA ARG A 101 -0.21 3.69 -22.49
C ARG A 101 -0.55 2.76 -21.32
N PRO A 102 -1.39 1.72 -21.51
CA PRO A 102 -1.53 0.66 -20.54
C PRO A 102 -0.24 -0.14 -20.54
N VAL A 103 0.69 0.21 -19.65
CA VAL A 103 1.79 -0.69 -19.33
C VAL A 103 1.24 -1.62 -18.26
N PRO A 104 1.09 -2.93 -18.52
CA PRO A 104 0.74 -3.87 -17.46
C PRO A 104 1.89 -3.89 -16.45
N LYS A 105 1.79 -3.07 -15.40
CA LYS A 105 2.67 -3.17 -14.25
C LYS A 105 2.20 -4.38 -13.44
N ALA A 106 3.00 -5.45 -13.44
CA ALA A 106 2.77 -6.55 -12.51
C ALA A 106 2.99 -6.04 -11.07
N VAL A 107 2.21 -6.53 -10.12
CA VAL A 107 2.43 -6.26 -8.70
C VAL A 107 3.85 -6.71 -8.32
N GLY A 108 4.60 -5.88 -7.59
CA GLY A 108 6.00 -6.12 -7.23
C GLY A 108 7.03 -5.73 -8.30
N SER A 109 6.62 -5.10 -9.42
CA SER A 109 7.55 -4.69 -10.50
C SER A 109 8.56 -3.62 -10.08
N GLN A 110 8.31 -2.90 -8.98
CA GLN A 110 9.24 -1.92 -8.43
C GLN A 110 10.31 -2.61 -7.58
N VAL A 111 11.39 -3.04 -8.22
CA VAL A 111 12.54 -3.66 -7.56
C VAL A 111 13.48 -2.59 -7.00
N LYS A 112 13.93 -2.77 -5.75
CA LYS A 112 14.93 -1.91 -5.12
C LYS A 112 16.31 -2.15 -5.77
N PRO A 113 17.09 -1.11 -6.09
CA PRO A 113 18.45 -1.30 -6.59
C PRO A 113 19.30 -1.99 -5.52
N HIS A 114 19.83 -3.17 -5.85
CA HIS A 114 20.66 -3.95 -4.95
C HIS A 114 21.99 -3.20 -4.68
N LYS A 115 22.32 -2.94 -3.41
CA LYS A 115 23.51 -2.16 -2.98
C LYS A 115 24.88 -2.74 -3.40
N LYS A 116 24.93 -3.90 -4.07
CA LYS A 116 26.19 -4.57 -4.44
C LYS A 116 26.93 -3.93 -5.63
N ALA A 117 26.28 -3.11 -6.46
CA ALA A 117 26.91 -2.53 -7.65
C ALA A 117 27.90 -1.38 -7.39
N LYS A 118 28.06 -0.91 -6.14
CA LYS A 118 28.95 0.22 -5.81
C LYS A 118 30.29 -0.16 -5.16
N LEU A 119 30.58 -1.45 -4.98
CA LEU A 119 31.87 -1.87 -4.42
C LEU A 119 32.96 -2.13 -5.48
N GLU A 120 32.59 -2.46 -6.72
CA GLU A 120 33.56 -2.83 -7.77
C GLU A 120 34.16 -1.62 -8.51
N GLU A 121 33.54 -0.43 -8.48
CA GLU A 121 34.07 0.77 -9.15
C GLU A 121 35.13 1.53 -8.31
N LYS A 122 35.40 1.11 -7.08
CA LYS A 122 36.41 1.75 -6.21
C LYS A 122 37.77 1.02 -6.17
N GLN A 123 37.95 -0.08 -6.89
CA GLN A 123 39.23 -0.81 -6.95
C GLN A 123 40.00 -0.61 -8.28
N SER A 124 39.52 0.24 -9.19
CA SER A 124 40.18 0.54 -10.46
C SER A 124 40.36 2.05 -10.72
N LYS A 125 40.75 2.80 -9.69
CA LYS A 125 41.35 4.14 -9.84
C LYS A 125 42.56 4.28 -8.93
#